data_AF-A0A7Y4ZBT5-F1
#
_entry.id   AF-A0A7Y4ZBT5-F1
#
_cell.length_a   1.000
_cell.length_b   1.000
_cell.length_c   1.000
_cell.angle_alpha   90.00
_cell.angle_beta   90.00
_cell.angle_gamma   90.00
#
_symmetry.space_group_name_H-M   'P 1'
#
loop_
_entity.id
_entity.type
_entity.pdbx_description
1 polymer ?
#
loop_
_entity_poly.entity_id
_entity_poly.type
_entity_poly.pdbx_seq_one_letter_code
_entity_poly.pdbx_strand_id
1 'polypeptide(L)'
;METKTLLAKAKRCKTEGDAEKLLNTLERAFGKLRPVTHLDQANSEAYLEAEGKPFVHFEMNRVISDDYITMIRPEIRDEELVVTVATNRMLDGRGMMGKSWEAVEGMDDLIESYPGRTVRDMVERAVQLAISHHRLLIESVGVPQQVAETAAKECW
;
A
#
# COMPACT_ATOMS: atom_id res chain seq x y z
N MET A 1 -1.22 -11.60 -12.61
CA MET A 1 -2.39 -12.22 -11.96
C MET A 1 -3.52 -11.22 -11.97
N GLU A 2 -4.72 -11.64 -12.37
CA GLU A 2 -5.91 -10.79 -12.34
C GLU A 2 -6.41 -10.61 -10.89
N THR A 3 -6.96 -9.44 -10.58
CA THR A 3 -7.56 -9.13 -9.27
C THR A 3 -8.74 -10.08 -8.96
N LYS A 4 -9.52 -10.43 -10.00
CA LYS A 4 -10.63 -11.40 -9.89
C LYS A 4 -10.22 -12.76 -9.31
N THR A 5 -8.97 -13.19 -9.51
CA THR A 5 -8.45 -14.44 -8.96
C THR A 5 -8.19 -14.35 -7.46
N LEU A 6 -7.75 -13.19 -6.97
CA LEU A 6 -7.63 -12.93 -5.52
C LEU A 6 -9.01 -12.87 -4.88
N LEU A 7 -9.96 -12.15 -5.48
CA LEU A 7 -11.33 -12.05 -4.97
C LEU A 7 -12.04 -13.41 -4.96
N ALA A 8 -11.82 -14.25 -5.98
CA ALA A 8 -12.35 -15.60 -6.01
C ALA A 8 -11.77 -16.51 -4.91
N LYS A 9 -10.53 -16.25 -4.46
CA LYS A 9 -9.95 -16.93 -3.30
C LYS A 9 -10.56 -16.42 -2.01
N ALA A 10 -10.73 -15.10 -1.87
CA ALA A 10 -11.37 -14.48 -0.70
C ALA A 10 -12.79 -15.02 -0.45
N LYS A 11 -13.62 -15.11 -1.50
CA LYS A 11 -14.97 -15.70 -1.43
C LYS A 11 -15.01 -17.17 -0.96
N ARG A 12 -13.87 -17.88 -0.97
CA ARG A 12 -13.76 -19.29 -0.54
C ARG A 12 -13.16 -19.44 0.85
N CYS A 13 -12.68 -18.36 1.48
CA CYS A 13 -12.14 -18.40 2.83
C CYS A 13 -13.27 -18.70 3.83
N LYS A 14 -13.06 -19.70 4.69
CA LYS A 14 -14.03 -20.09 5.73
C LYS A 14 -13.41 -20.27 7.11
N THR A 15 -12.08 -20.22 7.17
CA THR A 15 -11.31 -20.44 8.40
C THR A 15 -10.19 -19.40 8.50
N GLU A 16 -9.68 -19.19 9.71
CA GLU A 16 -8.48 -18.36 9.96
C GLU A 16 -7.29 -18.83 9.12
N GLY A 17 -7.08 -20.14 9.01
CA GLY A 17 -6.03 -20.71 8.16
C GLY A 17 -6.24 -20.46 6.66
N ASP A 18 -7.46 -20.16 6.21
CA ASP A 18 -7.70 -19.69 4.84
C ASP A 18 -7.38 -18.21 4.69
N ALA A 19 -7.68 -17.39 5.71
CA ALA A 19 -7.31 -15.97 5.73
C ALA A 19 -5.79 -15.81 5.70
N GLU A 20 -5.04 -16.57 6.48
CA GLU A 20 -3.56 -16.58 6.44
C GLU A 20 -3.02 -16.98 5.05
N LYS A 21 -3.60 -17.99 4.40
CA LYS A 21 -3.22 -18.38 3.03
C LYS A 21 -3.57 -17.30 2.00
N LEU A 22 -4.67 -16.58 2.22
CA LEU A 22 -5.07 -15.46 1.38
C LEU A 22 -4.06 -14.32 1.51
N LEU A 23 -3.67 -13.96 2.74
CA LEU A 23 -2.63 -12.96 3.03
C LEU A 23 -1.31 -13.33 2.35
N ASN A 24 -0.81 -14.56 2.54
CA ASN A 24 0.39 -15.04 1.85
C ASN A 24 0.29 -14.94 0.32
N THR A 25 -0.91 -15.15 -0.23
CA THR A 25 -1.15 -15.00 -1.67
C THR A 25 -1.11 -13.53 -2.07
N LEU A 26 -1.70 -12.64 -1.27
CA LEU A 26 -1.72 -11.19 -1.47
C LEU A 26 -0.31 -10.60 -1.41
N GLU A 27 0.46 -10.89 -0.36
CA GLU A 27 1.86 -10.47 -0.20
C GLU A 27 2.71 -10.92 -1.38
N ARG A 28 2.58 -12.19 -1.81
CA ARG A 28 3.30 -12.70 -2.98
C ARG A 28 2.86 -12.01 -4.28
N ALA A 29 1.58 -11.67 -4.40
CA ALA A 29 1.03 -11.03 -5.59
C ALA A 29 1.57 -9.62 -5.79
N PHE A 30 1.61 -8.85 -4.70
CA PHE A 30 2.00 -7.44 -4.70
C PHE A 30 3.51 -7.27 -4.46
N GLY A 31 4.04 -7.85 -3.37
CA GLY A 31 5.41 -7.65 -2.91
C GLY A 31 6.52 -8.27 -3.78
N LYS A 32 6.18 -9.08 -4.79
CA LYS A 32 7.15 -9.61 -5.77
C LYS A 32 7.17 -8.86 -7.11
N LEU A 33 6.38 -7.80 -7.25
CA LEU A 33 6.35 -6.99 -8.46
C LEU A 33 7.34 -5.85 -8.37
N ARG A 34 8.10 -5.62 -9.45
CA ARG A 34 8.83 -4.36 -9.59
C ARG A 34 7.82 -3.23 -9.89
N PRO A 35 8.03 -2.02 -9.34
CA PRO A 35 9.20 -1.59 -8.59
C PRO A 35 9.15 -1.85 -7.07
N VAL A 36 8.04 -2.33 -6.51
CA VAL A 36 7.83 -2.44 -5.05
C VAL A 36 8.58 -3.58 -4.34
N THR A 37 9.33 -4.43 -5.04
CA THR A 37 10.01 -5.60 -4.46
C THR A 37 11.04 -5.30 -3.37
N HIS A 38 11.49 -4.05 -3.27
CA HIS A 38 12.51 -3.61 -2.35
C HIS A 38 11.94 -2.82 -1.15
N LEU A 39 10.62 -2.65 -1.09
CA LEU A 39 9.94 -1.96 0.01
C LEU A 39 9.84 -2.88 1.23
N ASP A 40 9.95 -2.27 2.41
CA ASP A 40 9.81 -3.00 3.66
C ASP A 40 8.34 -3.42 3.86
N GLN A 41 8.13 -4.70 4.13
CA GLN A 41 6.79 -5.24 4.42
C GLN A 41 6.55 -5.22 5.92
N ALA A 42 5.39 -4.68 6.32
CA ALA A 42 5.03 -4.55 7.73
C ALA A 42 3.52 -4.71 7.93
N ASN A 43 3.12 -4.80 9.21
CA ASN A 43 1.72 -4.75 9.66
C ASN A 43 0.79 -5.73 8.92
N SER A 44 1.29 -6.92 8.58
CA SER A 44 0.48 -7.98 7.98
C SER A 44 -0.57 -8.48 8.97
N GLU A 45 -1.83 -8.44 8.58
CA GLU A 45 -2.94 -8.98 9.38
C GLU A 45 -3.85 -9.85 8.51
N ALA A 46 -4.37 -10.91 9.12
CA ALA A 46 -5.34 -11.81 8.53
C ALA A 46 -6.29 -12.32 9.61
N TYR A 47 -7.59 -12.12 9.42
CA TYR A 47 -8.60 -12.73 10.27
C TYR A 47 -9.95 -12.84 9.55
N LEU A 48 -10.91 -13.57 10.14
CA LEU A 48 -12.31 -13.52 9.74
C LEU A 48 -13.10 -12.49 10.53
N GLU A 49 -13.81 -11.60 9.85
CA GLU A 49 -14.79 -10.70 10.47
C GLU A 49 -16.04 -11.48 10.91
N ALA A 50 -16.93 -10.84 11.69
CA ALA A 50 -18.08 -11.47 12.35
C ALA A 50 -19.04 -12.25 11.41
N GLU A 51 -19.05 -11.91 10.12
CA GLU A 51 -19.87 -12.58 9.08
C GLU A 51 -19.12 -13.74 8.37
N GLY A 52 -17.93 -14.11 8.85
CA GLY A 52 -17.08 -15.12 8.21
C GLY A 52 -16.38 -14.62 6.94
N LYS A 53 -16.39 -13.31 6.69
CA LYS A 53 -15.69 -12.68 5.57
C LYS A 53 -14.22 -12.47 5.93
N PRO A 54 -13.27 -12.77 5.04
CA PRO A 54 -11.87 -12.53 5.33
C PRO A 54 -11.55 -11.04 5.27
N PHE A 55 -10.78 -10.58 6.25
CA PHE A 55 -10.04 -9.34 6.20
C PHE A 55 -8.56 -9.68 6.15
N VAL A 56 -7.87 -9.23 5.09
CA VAL A 56 -6.42 -9.37 4.97
C VAL A 56 -5.81 -8.08 4.44
N HIS A 57 -4.70 -7.65 5.03
CA HIS A 57 -3.90 -6.55 4.50
C HIS A 57 -2.45 -6.70 4.92
N PHE A 58 -1.60 -5.94 4.25
CA PHE A 58 -0.22 -5.73 4.65
C PHE A 58 0.23 -4.38 4.09
N GLU A 59 1.33 -3.86 4.63
CA GLU A 59 1.88 -2.58 4.20
C GLU A 59 3.21 -2.79 3.48
N MET A 60 3.43 -2.02 2.42
CA MET A 60 4.73 -1.85 1.76
C MET A 60 5.17 -0.42 1.94
N ASN A 61 6.26 -0.25 2.68
CA ASN A 61 6.66 1.04 3.22
C ASN A 61 7.96 1.54 2.58
N ARG A 62 7.98 2.85 2.26
CA ARG A 62 9.14 3.60 1.80
C ARG A 62 9.40 4.73 2.79
N VAL A 63 10.52 4.67 3.51
CA VAL A 63 10.96 5.79 4.34
C VAL A 63 11.44 6.91 3.42
N ILE A 64 10.86 8.10 3.56
CA ILE A 64 11.22 9.29 2.78
C ILE A 64 12.24 10.13 3.57
N SER A 65 12.01 10.27 4.88
CA SER A 65 12.90 10.95 5.82
C SER A 65 12.59 10.47 7.25
N ASP A 66 13.29 11.03 8.24
CA ASP A 66 13.03 10.75 9.66
C ASP A 66 11.61 11.14 10.11
N ASP A 67 10.93 12.02 9.34
CA ASP A 67 9.61 12.55 9.64
C ASP A 67 8.50 12.02 8.73
N TYR A 68 8.83 11.42 7.58
CA TYR A 68 7.85 11.02 6.57
C TYR A 68 8.08 9.62 6.00
N ILE A 69 6.98 8.91 5.81
CA ILE A 69 6.92 7.59 5.17
C ILE A 69 5.81 7.60 4.12
N THR A 70 6.02 6.88 3.02
CA THR A 70 4.93 6.53 2.10
C THR A 70 4.59 5.05 2.25
N MET A 71 3.31 4.77 2.46
CA MET A 71 2.73 3.46 2.62
C MET A 71 1.93 3.10 1.36
N ILE A 72 2.13 1.90 0.84
CA ILE A 72 1.24 1.25 -0.12
C ILE A 72 0.62 0.05 0.60
N ARG A 73 -0.68 0.07 0.85
CA ARG A 73 -1.41 -0.97 1.59
C ARG A 73 -2.46 -1.64 0.72
N PRO A 74 -2.16 -2.83 0.14
CA PRO A 74 -3.17 -3.69 -0.44
C PRO A 74 -4.03 -4.32 0.66
N GLU A 75 -5.35 -4.28 0.46
CA GLU A 75 -6.32 -4.80 1.41
C GLU A 75 -7.43 -5.55 0.68
N ILE A 76 -7.80 -6.71 1.21
CA ILE A 76 -9.04 -7.39 0.86
C ILE A 76 -9.96 -7.34 2.07
N ARG A 77 -11.10 -6.69 1.90
CA ARG A 77 -12.17 -6.58 2.90
C ARG A 77 -13.51 -6.56 2.17
N ASP A 78 -14.53 -7.16 2.76
CA ASP A 78 -15.89 -7.19 2.18
C ASP A 78 -15.96 -7.66 0.71
N GLU A 79 -15.11 -8.62 0.35
CA GLU A 79 -14.96 -9.14 -1.03
C GLU A 79 -14.45 -8.13 -2.07
N GLU A 80 -13.94 -6.99 -1.63
CA GLU A 80 -13.30 -5.98 -2.46
C GLU A 80 -11.79 -6.03 -2.28
N LEU A 81 -11.05 -5.63 -3.32
CA LEU A 81 -9.62 -5.45 -3.27
C LEU A 81 -9.35 -3.98 -3.54
N VAL A 82 -8.76 -3.31 -2.56
CA VAL A 82 -8.35 -1.92 -2.62
C VAL A 82 -6.85 -1.81 -2.36
N VAL A 83 -6.24 -0.74 -2.84
CA VAL A 83 -4.88 -0.36 -2.48
C VAL A 83 -4.89 1.08 -2.03
N THR A 84 -4.57 1.31 -0.76
CA THR A 84 -4.39 2.65 -0.21
C THR A 84 -2.94 3.08 -0.42
N VAL A 85 -2.74 4.29 -0.92
CA VAL A 85 -1.43 4.94 -0.98
C VAL A 85 -1.49 6.17 -0.10
N ALA A 86 -0.68 6.22 0.95
CA ALA A 86 -0.69 7.35 1.87
C ALA A 86 0.73 7.79 2.21
N THR A 87 1.00 9.10 2.19
CA THR A 87 2.16 9.68 2.86
C THR A 87 1.78 10.07 4.27
N ASN A 88 2.46 9.50 5.25
CA ASN A 88 2.23 9.76 6.66
C ASN A 88 3.39 10.57 7.26
N ARG A 89 3.06 11.49 8.16
CA ARG A 89 3.99 12.19 9.03
C ARG A 89 4.10 11.45 10.37
N MET A 90 5.33 11.25 10.82
CA MET A 90 5.64 10.66 12.11
C MET A 90 5.62 11.76 13.18
N LEU A 91 4.74 11.63 14.19
CA LEU A 91 4.49 12.71 15.15
C LEU A 91 5.40 12.66 16.38
N ASP A 92 5.99 11.51 16.69
CA ASP A 92 6.72 11.28 17.94
C ASP A 92 8.25 11.32 17.80
N GLY A 93 8.77 11.60 16.59
CA GLY A 93 10.20 11.66 16.30
C GLY A 93 10.92 10.32 16.48
N ARG A 94 10.19 9.19 16.59
CA ARG A 94 10.77 7.85 16.76
C ARG A 94 10.93 7.10 15.43
N GLY A 95 10.72 7.78 14.31
CA GLY A 95 10.76 7.19 12.98
C GLY A 95 9.80 5.99 12.89
N MET A 96 10.24 4.94 12.19
CA MET A 96 9.50 3.69 12.00
C MET A 96 9.11 2.96 13.30
N MET A 97 9.74 3.28 14.43
CA MET A 97 9.42 2.69 15.74
C MET A 97 8.30 3.45 16.46
N GLY A 98 7.89 4.60 15.91
CA GLY A 98 6.79 5.41 16.42
C GLY A 98 5.44 4.73 16.18
N LYS A 99 4.49 4.97 17.08
CA LYS A 99 3.10 4.44 16.96
C LYS A 99 2.08 5.53 16.65
N SER A 100 2.54 6.76 16.43
CA SER A 100 1.69 7.94 16.24
C SER A 100 1.99 8.59 14.90
N TRP A 101 1.21 8.22 13.90
CA TRP A 101 1.35 8.71 12.53
C TRP A 101 0.06 9.40 12.10
N GLU A 102 0.18 10.39 11.22
CA GLU A 102 -0.97 11.09 10.63
C GLU A 102 -0.78 11.17 9.12
N ALA A 103 -1.82 10.87 8.35
CA ALA A 103 -1.79 11.06 6.91
C ALA A 103 -1.62 12.54 6.59
N VAL A 104 -0.70 12.86 5.70
CA VAL A 104 -0.54 14.23 5.19
C VAL A 104 -1.77 14.57 4.37
N GLU A 105 -2.40 15.70 4.69
CA GLU A 105 -3.64 16.15 4.04
C GLU A 105 -3.50 16.16 2.51
N GLY A 106 -4.42 15.45 1.83
CA GLY A 106 -4.44 15.36 0.37
C GLY A 106 -3.38 14.44 -0.24
N MET A 107 -2.67 13.66 0.59
CA MET A 107 -1.73 12.62 0.17
C MET A 107 -2.20 11.23 0.61
N ASP A 108 -3.51 11.00 0.54
CA ASP A 108 -4.19 9.75 0.78
C ASP A 108 -5.07 9.40 -0.43
N ASP A 109 -4.64 8.40 -1.20
CA ASP A 109 -5.34 7.94 -2.39
C ASP A 109 -5.81 6.50 -2.23
N LEU A 110 -7.00 6.20 -2.76
CA LEU A 110 -7.57 4.86 -2.83
C LEU A 110 -7.61 4.37 -4.27
N ILE A 111 -7.09 3.15 -4.51
CA ILE A 111 -7.17 2.47 -5.80
C ILE A 111 -8.09 1.27 -5.66
N GLU A 112 -9.27 1.36 -6.25
CA GLU A 112 -10.21 0.24 -6.34
C GLU A 112 -9.84 -0.71 -7.49
N SER A 113 -9.98 -2.00 -7.25
CA SER A 113 -9.92 -3.00 -8.31
C SER A 113 -11.24 -3.04 -9.10
N TYR A 114 -11.15 -3.37 -10.39
CA TYR A 114 -12.32 -3.57 -11.25
C TYR A 114 -12.13 -4.81 -12.14
N PRO A 115 -13.21 -5.36 -12.74
CA PRO A 115 -13.12 -6.54 -13.60
C PRO A 115 -12.14 -6.34 -14.76
N GLY A 116 -11.18 -7.25 -14.91
CA GLY A 116 -10.14 -7.19 -15.95
C GLY A 116 -8.85 -6.49 -15.55
N ARG A 117 -8.82 -5.81 -14.39
CA ARG A 117 -7.57 -5.23 -13.85
C ARG A 117 -6.65 -6.33 -13.33
N THR A 118 -5.35 -6.13 -13.49
CA THR A 118 -4.33 -7.01 -12.91
C THR A 118 -3.72 -6.39 -11.64
N VAL A 119 -3.16 -7.23 -10.79
CA VAL A 119 -2.38 -6.77 -9.62
C VAL A 119 -1.21 -5.88 -10.05
N ARG A 120 -0.62 -6.14 -11.23
CA ARG A 120 0.46 -5.31 -11.78
C ARG A 120 -0.03 -3.90 -12.07
N ASP A 121 -1.19 -3.74 -12.69
CA ASP A 121 -1.76 -2.41 -13.00
C ASP A 121 -2.09 -1.63 -11.72
N MET A 122 -2.47 -2.33 -10.65
CA MET A 122 -2.68 -1.70 -9.34
C MET A 122 -1.36 -1.25 -8.72
N VAL A 123 -0.31 -2.09 -8.76
CA VAL A 123 1.03 -1.72 -8.26
C VAL A 123 1.62 -0.56 -9.03
N GLU A 124 1.56 -0.57 -10.36
CA GLU A 124 2.07 0.51 -11.21
C GLU A 124 1.36 1.83 -10.90
N ARG A 125 0.02 1.80 -10.73
CA ARG A 125 -0.74 2.97 -10.33
C ARG A 125 -0.39 3.44 -8.92
N ALA A 126 -0.21 2.52 -7.97
CA ALA A 126 0.14 2.84 -6.60
C ALA A 126 1.49 3.55 -6.52
N VAL A 127 2.48 3.06 -7.27
CA VAL A 127 3.81 3.67 -7.34
C VAL A 127 3.76 5.06 -7.99
N GLN A 128 2.96 5.25 -9.04
CA GLN A 128 2.78 6.57 -9.64
C GLN A 128 2.21 7.59 -8.64
N LEU A 129 1.23 7.19 -7.83
CA LEU A 129 0.68 8.04 -6.78
C LEU A 129 1.71 8.30 -5.68
N ALA A 130 2.44 7.27 -5.25
CA ALA A 130 3.48 7.40 -4.24
C ALA A 130 4.62 8.34 -4.67
N ILE A 131 5.05 8.28 -5.94
CA ILE A 131 6.01 9.23 -6.53
C ILE A 131 5.40 10.64 -6.57
N SER A 132 4.11 10.77 -6.90
CA SER A 132 3.43 12.07 -6.91
C SER A 132 3.35 12.69 -5.52
N HIS A 133 3.02 11.91 -4.48
CA HIS A 133 3.03 12.36 -3.08
C HIS A 133 4.44 12.78 -2.67
N HIS A 134 5.45 11.97 -2.97
CA HIS A 134 6.84 12.30 -2.65
C HIS A 134 7.30 13.59 -3.34
N ARG A 135 6.94 13.80 -4.62
CA ARG A 135 7.18 15.07 -5.33
C ARG A 135 6.51 16.24 -4.62
N LEU A 136 5.23 16.13 -4.27
CA LEU A 136 4.49 17.20 -3.59
C LEU A 136 5.10 17.53 -2.22
N LEU A 137 5.58 16.53 -1.50
CA LEU A 137 6.29 16.72 -0.23
C LEU A 137 7.59 17.52 -0.43
N ILE A 138 8.38 17.22 -1.46
CA ILE A 138 9.59 17.97 -1.81
C ILE A 138 9.24 19.41 -2.24
N GLU A 139 8.18 19.60 -3.02
CA GLU A 139 7.72 20.94 -3.42
C GLU A 139 7.29 21.80 -2.24
N SER A 140 6.70 21.18 -1.20
CA SER A 140 6.22 21.89 0.00
C SER A 140 7.32 22.63 0.76
N VAL A 141 8.59 22.22 0.61
CA VAL A 141 9.75 22.89 1.22
C VAL A 141 10.43 23.89 0.28
N GLY A 142 9.79 24.25 -0.83
CA GLY A 142 10.23 25.31 -1.74
C GLY A 142 11.11 24.85 -2.91
N VAL A 143 11.22 23.54 -3.16
CA VAL A 143 11.98 23.01 -4.29
C VAL A 143 11.17 23.14 -5.59
N PRO A 144 11.78 23.60 -6.71
CA PRO A 144 11.08 23.69 -7.99
C PRO A 144 10.54 22.34 -8.48
N GLN A 145 9.35 22.36 -9.08
CA GLN A 145 8.61 21.16 -9.51
C GLN A 145 9.46 20.16 -10.33
N GLN A 146 10.22 20.64 -11.31
CA GLN A 146 11.03 19.76 -12.17
C GLN A 146 12.15 19.04 -11.39
N VAL A 147 12.72 19.70 -10.38
CA VAL A 147 13.75 19.13 -9.51
C VAL A 147 13.10 18.12 -8.56
N ALA A 148 11.96 18.49 -7.98
CA ALA A 148 11.18 17.60 -7.11
C ALA A 148 10.74 16.32 -7.83
N GLU A 149 10.29 16.44 -9.09
CA GLU A 149 9.86 15.30 -9.89
C GLU A 149 11.01 14.34 -10.21
N THR A 150 12.18 14.88 -10.59
CA THR A 150 13.39 14.09 -10.85
C THR A 150 13.82 13.35 -9.59
N ALA A 151 13.93 14.06 -8.46
CA ALA A 151 14.34 13.48 -7.19
C ALA A 151 13.37 12.40 -6.69
N ALA A 152 12.06 12.64 -6.81
CA ALA A 152 11.04 11.66 -6.43
C ALA A 152 11.15 10.39 -7.28
N LYS A 153 11.33 10.51 -8.60
CA LYS A 153 11.48 9.35 -9.50
C LYS A 153 12.77 8.57 -9.24
N GLU A 154 13.89 9.24 -8.99
CA GLU A 154 15.16 8.57 -8.68
C GLU A 154 15.14 7.83 -7.34
N CYS A 155 14.27 8.26 -6.43
CA CYS A 155 14.08 7.60 -5.14
C CYS A 155 13.24 6.31 -5.23
N TRP A 156 12.45 6.08 -6.29
CA TRP A 156 11.48 4.97 -6.37
C TRP A 156 11.83 3.94 -7.45
#